data_AF-A0A7Z9K7R0-F1
#
_entry.id   AF-A0A7Z9K7R0-F1
#
_cell.length_a   1.000
_cell.length_b   1.000
_cell.length_c   1.000
_cell.angle_alpha   90.00
_cell.angle_beta   90.00
_cell.angle_gamma   90.00
#
_symmetry.space_group_name_H-M   'P 1'
#
loop_
_entity.id
_entity.type
_entity.pdbx_description
1 polymer ?
#
loop_
_entity_poly.entity_id
_entity_poly.type
_entity_poly.pdbx_seq_one_letter_code
_entity_poly.pdbx_strand_id
1 'polypeptide(L)'
;MGMVIVFFFALPLTSRVNGHIVVDLLPEFSNDYFNLLRDAFVKLLTLSIFGFLAWEGAIRAEESAIMGEATNMIEIPYRPFFYVLVTGCLINAIIL
;
A
#
# COMPACT_ATOMS: atom_id res chain seq x y z
N MET A 1 2.48 -15.60 5.34
CA MET A 1 1.31 -14.93 5.98
C MET A 1 1.69 -13.91 7.04
N GLY A 2 2.54 -14.22 8.05
CA GLY A 2 2.94 -13.24 9.07
C GLY A 2 3.58 -11.95 8.52
N MET A 3 4.32 -12.05 7.41
CA MET A 3 4.91 -10.90 6.71
C MET A 3 3.89 -9.87 6.23
N VAL A 4 2.69 -10.31 5.80
CA VAL A 4 1.61 -9.42 5.34
C VAL A 4 1.18 -8.51 6.48
N ILE A 5 0.99 -9.08 7.67
CA ILE A 5 0.59 -8.33 8.85
C ILE A 5 1.68 -7.31 9.21
N VAL A 6 2.93 -7.75 9.36
CA VAL A 6 4.03 -6.86 9.75
C VAL A 6 4.22 -5.73 8.73
N PHE A 7 4.18 -6.04 7.44
CA PHE A 7 4.40 -5.07 6.38
C PHE A 7 3.28 -4.03 6.29
N PHE A 8 2.01 -4.47 6.21
CA PHE A 8 0.88 -3.54 6.04
C PHE A 8 0.59 -2.69 7.27
N PHE A 9 0.98 -3.12 8.47
CA PHE A 9 0.95 -2.26 9.65
C PHE A 9 2.16 -1.31 9.75
N ALA A 10 3.33 -1.71 9.26
CA ALA A 10 4.52 -0.86 9.26
C ALA A 10 4.47 0.23 8.18
N LEU A 11 3.84 -0.02 7.03
CA LEU A 11 3.72 0.92 5.92
C LEU A 11 3.19 2.32 6.31
N PRO A 12 2.03 2.45 6.99
CA PRO A 12 1.53 3.78 7.37
C PRO A 12 2.46 4.50 8.36
N LEU A 13 3.17 3.76 9.21
CA LEU A 13 4.17 4.32 10.12
C LEU A 13 5.40 4.84 9.36
N THR A 14 5.93 4.08 8.40
CA THR A 14 7.09 4.50 7.61
C THR A 14 6.77 5.67 6.70
N SER A 15 5.57 5.72 6.12
CA SER A 15 5.09 6.86 5.34
C SER A 15 4.94 8.13 6.18
N ARG A 16 4.43 8.04 7.42
CA ARG A 16 4.36 9.17 8.37
C ARG A 16 5.73 9.76 8.71
N VAL A 17 6.73 8.90 8.90
CA VAL A 17 8.07 9.31 9.35
C VAL A 17 8.94 9.79 8.16
N ASN A 18 8.42 9.74 6.92
CA ASN A 18 9.21 9.92 5.71
C ASN A 18 10.45 9.01 5.70
N GLY A 19 10.31 7.79 6.23
CA GLY A 19 11.40 6.81 6.32
C GLY A 19 11.76 6.16 4.98
N HIS A 20 11.04 6.53 3.90
CA HIS A 20 11.36 6.10 2.55
C HIS A 20 12.62 6.81 2.06
N ILE A 21 13.51 6.07 1.40
CA ILE A 21 14.72 6.65 0.81
C ILE A 21 14.27 7.57 -0.33
N VAL A 22 14.34 8.88 -0.11
CA VAL A 22 14.01 9.88 -1.11
C VAL A 22 15.19 10.00 -2.07
N VAL A 23 15.01 9.53 -3.29
CA VAL A 23 15.98 9.70 -4.37
C VAL A 23 15.54 10.87 -5.23
N ASP A 24 16.41 11.88 -5.33
CA ASP A 24 16.21 12.99 -6.25
C ASP A 24 16.54 12.59 -7.67
N LEU A 25 15.50 12.37 -8.47
CA LEU A 25 15.62 11.96 -9.86
C LEU A 25 16.08 13.11 -10.78
N LEU A 26 15.86 14.36 -10.39
CA LEU A 26 16.14 15.56 -11.18
C LEU A 26 16.69 16.69 -10.30
N PRO A 27 17.94 16.57 -9.79
CA PRO A 27 18.53 17.57 -8.88
C PRO A 27 18.85 18.91 -9.58
N GLU A 28 19.01 18.90 -10.89
CA GLU A 28 19.42 20.08 -11.69
C GLU A 28 18.30 21.11 -11.88
N PHE A 29 17.04 20.70 -11.72
CA PHE A 29 15.86 21.55 -11.86
C PHE A 29 15.29 21.94 -10.48
N SER A 30 16.06 22.70 -9.70
CA SER A 30 15.77 23.01 -8.29
C SER A 30 14.83 24.21 -8.05
N ASN A 31 13.94 24.53 -8.99
CA ASN A 31 12.98 25.63 -8.79
C ASN A 31 11.85 25.20 -7.84
N ASP A 32 11.51 26.04 -6.86
CA ASP A 32 10.52 25.76 -5.81
C ASP A 32 9.16 25.28 -6.37
N TYR A 33 8.71 25.87 -7.49
CA TYR A 33 7.47 25.46 -8.15
C TYR A 33 7.53 24.05 -8.75
N PHE A 34 8.67 23.67 -9.33
CA PHE A 34 8.87 22.35 -9.90
C PHE A 34 9.02 21.28 -8.82
N ASN A 35 9.66 21.61 -7.70
CA ASN A 35 9.75 20.73 -6.54
C ASN A 35 8.36 20.44 -5.95
N LEU A 36 7.51 21.47 -5.80
CA LEU A 36 6.14 21.29 -5.32
C LEU A 36 5.31 20.42 -6.28
N LEU A 37 5.41 20.67 -7.59
CA LEU A 37 4.67 19.90 -8.59
C LEU A 37 5.12 18.43 -8.61
N ARG A 38 6.42 18.18 -8.50
CA ARG A 38 6.99 16.83 -8.44
C ARG A 38 6.54 16.09 -7.18
N ASP A 39 6.60 16.73 -6.01
CA ASP A 39 6.13 16.13 -4.76
C ASP A 39 4.64 15.79 -4.82
N ALA A 40 3.81 16.73 -5.30
CA ALA A 40 2.38 16.51 -5.48
C ALA A 40 2.10 15.36 -6.47
N PHE A 41 2.84 15.29 -7.58
CA PHE A 41 2.71 14.22 -8.56
C PHE A 41 3.07 12.85 -7.98
N VAL A 42 4.19 12.76 -7.24
CA VAL A 42 4.61 11.51 -6.59
C VAL A 42 3.57 11.07 -5.57
N LYS A 43 3.06 11.98 -4.73
CA LYS A 43 1.99 11.68 -3.76
C LYS A 43 0.72 11.18 -4.44
N LEU A 44 0.28 11.83 -5.52
CA LEU A 44 -0.89 11.39 -6.29
C LEU A 44 -0.70 9.99 -6.90
N LEU A 45 0.49 9.72 -7.43
CA LEU A 45 0.84 8.42 -8.01
C LEU A 45 0.82 7.33 -6.92
N THR A 46 1.47 7.58 -5.79
CA THR A 46 1.48 6.66 -4.65
C THR A 46 0.07 6.42 -4.12
N LEU A 47 -0.75 7.46 -3.95
CA LEU A 47 -2.16 7.33 -3.53
C LEU A 47 -2.97 6.49 -4.53
N SER A 48 -2.77 6.70 -5.83
CA SER A 48 -3.44 5.93 -6.89
C SER A 48 -3.06 4.44 -6.85
N ILE A 49 -1.77 4.13 -6.68
CA ILE A 49 -1.30 2.74 -6.57
C ILE A 49 -1.88 2.06 -5.33
N PHE A 50 -1.81 2.70 -4.16
CA PHE A 50 -2.35 2.11 -2.93
C PHE A 50 -3.87 1.98 -2.95
N GLY A 51 -4.57 2.93 -3.58
CA GLY A 51 -6.01 2.84 -3.82
C GLY A 51 -6.37 1.67 -4.73
N PHE A 52 -5.63 1.48 -5.82
CA PHE A 52 -5.81 0.35 -6.73
C PHE A 52 -5.53 -1.00 -6.05
N LEU A 53 -4.47 -1.08 -5.23
CA LEU A 53 -4.16 -2.27 -4.45
C LEU A 53 -5.24 -2.60 -3.42
N ALA A 54 -5.83 -1.58 -2.77
CA ALA A 54 -6.95 -1.77 -1.86
C ALA A 54 -8.19 -2.29 -2.59
N TRP A 55 -8.47 -1.77 -3.79
CA TRP A 55 -9.58 -2.21 -4.63
C TRP A 55 -9.43 -3.68 -5.07
N GLU A 56 -8.30 -4.01 -5.70
CA GLU A 56 -7.98 -5.38 -6.11
C GLU A 56 -7.96 -6.35 -4.92
N GLY A 57 -7.42 -5.91 -3.78
CA GLY A 57 -7.41 -6.69 -2.54
C GLY A 57 -8.82 -7.01 -2.02
N ALA A 58 -9.76 -6.08 -2.16
CA ALA A 58 -11.15 -6.29 -1.75
C ALA A 58 -11.84 -7.33 -2.64
N ILE A 59 -11.65 -7.25 -3.97
CA ILE A 59 -12.18 -8.24 -4.92
C ILE A 59 -11.59 -9.62 -4.62
N ARG A 60 -10.27 -9.72 -4.41
CA ARG A 60 -9.62 -11.00 -4.05
C ARG A 60 -10.09 -11.57 -2.73
N ALA A 61 -10.42 -10.72 -1.75
CA ALA A 61 -10.99 -11.18 -0.49
C ALA A 61 -12.34 -11.88 -0.71
N GLU A 62 -13.18 -11.33 -1.59
CA GLU A 62 -14.48 -11.90 -1.93
C GLU A 62 -14.35 -13.18 -2.77
N GLU A 63 -13.49 -13.19 -3.79
CA GLU A 63 -13.18 -14.40 -4.57
C GLU A 63 -12.66 -15.55 -3.69
N SER A 64 -11.77 -15.25 -2.74
CA SER A 64 -11.23 -16.25 -1.81
C SER A 64 -12.31 -16.86 -0.92
N ALA A 65 -13.37 -16.10 -0.61
CA ALA A 65 -14.51 -16.58 0.18
C ALA A 65 -15.39 -17.52 -0.63
N ILE A 66 -15.56 -17.27 -1.94
CA ILE A 66 -16.37 -18.08 -2.84
C ILE A 66 -15.65 -19.39 -3.19
N MET A 67 -14.34 -19.33 -3.46
CA MET A 67 -13.54 -20.49 -3.84
C MET A 67 -13.10 -21.36 -2.65
N GLY A 68 -13.36 -20.91 -1.42
CA GLY A 68 -12.97 -21.64 -0.20
C GLY A 68 -11.45 -21.81 -0.08
N GLU A 69 -10.68 -20.86 -0.62
CA GLU A 69 -9.24 -21.01 -0.69
C GLU A 69 -8.63 -21.02 0.70
N ALA A 70 -7.88 -22.08 0.98
CA ALA A 70 -7.16 -22.28 2.22
C ALA A 70 -5.71 -22.68 1.91
N THR A 71 -4.80 -22.43 2.85
CA THR A 71 -3.40 -22.81 2.69
C THR A 71 -3.30 -24.33 2.53
N ASN A 72 -2.67 -24.81 1.44
CA ASN A 72 -2.64 -26.23 1.03
C ASN A 72 -2.20 -27.25 2.11
N MET A 73 -1.52 -26.80 3.17
CA MET A 73 -0.92 -27.69 4.17
C MET A 73 -1.51 -27.53 5.58
N ILE A 74 -2.12 -26.37 5.90
CA ILE A 74 -2.60 -26.03 7.27
C ILE A 74 -4.06 -25.52 7.21
N GLU A 75 -4.68 -25.49 6.03
CA GLU A 75 -6.05 -25.04 5.79
C GLU A 75 -6.38 -23.65 6.36
N ILE A 76 -5.37 -22.79 6.49
CA ILE A 76 -5.60 -21.43 6.98
C ILE A 76 -6.32 -20.64 5.88
N PRO A 77 -7.49 -20.05 6.16
CA PRO A 77 -8.23 -19.26 5.18
C PRO A 77 -7.44 -18.00 4.79
N TYR A 78 -7.39 -17.67 3.50
CA TYR A 78 -6.66 -16.50 3.01
C TYR A 78 -7.37 -15.16 3.28
N ARG A 79 -8.70 -15.21 3.40
CA ARG A 79 -9.60 -14.08 3.62
C ARG A 79 -9.12 -13.05 4.67
N PRO A 80 -8.73 -13.41 5.91
CA PRO A 80 -8.26 -12.43 6.90
C PRO A 80 -7.02 -11.64 6.45
N PHE A 81 -6.13 -12.23 5.65
CA PHE A 81 -4.92 -11.57 5.19
C PHE A 81 -5.21 -10.51 4.12
N PHE A 82 -6.19 -10.75 3.26
CA PHE A 82 -6.65 -9.74 2.31
C PHE A 82 -7.29 -8.54 3.01
N TYR A 83 -8.06 -8.74 4.09
CA TYR A 83 -8.58 -7.61 4.88
C TYR A 83 -7.49 -6.76 5.52
N VAL A 84 -6.43 -7.40 6.03
CA VAL A 84 -5.27 -6.67 6.59
C VAL A 84 -4.58 -5.84 5.51
N LEU A 85 -4.42 -6.40 4.30
CA LEU A 85 -3.86 -5.68 3.14
C LEU A 85 -4.72 -4.46 2.78
N VAL A 86 -6.03 -4.65 2.60
CA VAL A 86 -6.95 -3.57 2.22
C VAL A 86 -6.94 -2.47 3.28
N THR A 87 -7.00 -2.84 4.55
CA THR A 87 -6.99 -1.88 5.66
C THR A 87 -5.67 -1.11 5.74
N GLY A 88 -4.53 -1.80 5.58
CA GLY A 88 -3.21 -1.15 5.57
C GLY A 88 -3.03 -0.19 4.41
N CYS A 89 -3.47 -0.57 3.20
CA CYS A 89 -3.46 0.30 2.03
C CYS A 89 -4.34 1.54 2.21
N LEU A 90 -5.55 1.39 2.76
CA LEU A 90 -6.46 2.51 3.02
C LEU A 90 -5.89 3.48 4.07
N ILE A 91 -5.35 2.95 5.17
CA ILE A 91 -4.72 3.79 6.20
C ILE A 91 -3.53 4.54 5.61
N ASN A 92 -2.70 3.90 4.79
CA ASN A 92 -1.58 4.54 4.13
C ASN A 92 -2.03 5.64 3.14
N ALA A 93 -3.10 5.40 2.39
CA ALA A 93 -3.68 6.40 1.47
C ALA A 93 -4.24 7.63 2.20
N ILE A 94 -4.74 7.48 3.44
CA ILE A 94 -5.22 8.60 4.27
C ILE A 94 -4.05 9.43 4.86
N ILE A 95 -2.90 8.80 5.07
CA ILE A 95 -1.74 9.42 5.72
C ILE A 95 -0.89 10.25 4.75
N LEU A 96 -0.89 9.89 3.48
CA LEU A 96 -0.05 10.46 2.43
C LEU A 96 -0.48 11.89 2.04
#